data_AF-A0A6G9CUJ1-F1
#
_entry.id   AF-A0A6G9CUJ1-F1
#
_cell.length_a   1.000
_cell.length_b   1.000
_cell.length_c   1.000
_cell.angle_alpha   90.00
_cell.angle_beta   90.00
_cell.angle_gamma   90.00
#
_symmetry.space_group_name_H-M   'P 1'
#
loop_
_entity.id
_entity.type
_entity.pdbx_description
1 polymer ?
#
loop_
_entity_poly.entity_id
_entity_poly.type
_entity_poly.pdbx_seq_one_letter_code
_entity_poly.pdbx_strand_id
1 'polypeptide(L)'
;MSIAVVAVALGLGLAGTPINSARDEASYQAGRENGETQGRIYASLTSASASDQEIRARCKTAAEITTVGRYWTGGYIPVADLKVDDFVDGCFQTYRVLAPK
;
A
#
# COMPACT_ATOMS: atom_id res chain seq x y z
N MET A 1 22.56 51.50 6.98
CA MET A 1 21.61 50.38 7.17
C MET A 1 22.35 49.11 6.76
N SER A 2 22.74 48.28 7.72
CA SER A 2 23.51 47.06 7.46
C SER A 2 22.54 45.89 7.31
N ILE A 3 22.56 45.24 6.14
CA ILE A 3 21.77 44.03 5.89
C ILE A 3 22.62 42.84 6.36
N ALA A 4 22.20 42.21 7.46
CA ALA A 4 22.77 40.95 7.89
C ALA A 4 22.24 39.83 6.99
N VAL A 5 23.12 39.28 6.15
CA VAL A 5 22.83 38.10 5.34
C VAL A 5 22.99 36.87 6.24
N VAL A 6 21.88 36.24 6.62
CA VAL A 6 21.92 34.95 7.31
C VAL A 6 22.25 33.87 6.29
N ALA A 7 23.52 33.46 6.29
CA ALA A 7 23.96 32.27 5.56
C ALA A 7 23.44 31.02 6.31
N VAL A 8 22.50 30.30 5.73
CA VAL A 8 22.12 28.96 6.21
C VAL A 8 23.13 27.98 5.65
N ALA A 9 23.94 27.44 6.55
CA ALA A 9 25.03 26.52 6.26
C ALA A 9 24.54 25.22 5.62
N LEU A 10 25.20 24.83 4.53
CA LEU A 10 25.17 23.52 3.90
C LEU A 10 25.64 22.46 4.90
N GLY A 11 24.71 21.68 5.44
CA GLY A 11 25.00 20.45 6.17
C GLY A 11 25.22 19.29 5.21
N LEU A 12 26.40 19.21 4.59
CA LEU A 12 26.91 17.98 3.99
C LEU A 12 27.61 17.18 5.10
N GLY A 13 26.95 16.12 5.58
CA GLY A 13 27.50 15.12 6.49
C GLY A 13 26.58 13.90 6.51
N LEU A 14 26.87 12.87 5.72
CA LEU A 14 27.52 11.62 6.13
C LEU A 14 26.52 10.54 6.55
N ALA A 15 26.84 9.32 6.13
CA ALA A 15 26.26 8.02 6.51
C ALA A 15 24.95 7.64 5.79
N GLY A 16 25.09 6.65 4.90
CA GLY A 16 23.98 5.83 4.47
C GLY A 16 23.36 5.12 5.67
N THR A 17 22.23 5.63 6.13
CA THR A 17 21.21 4.79 6.74
C THR A 17 20.48 4.10 5.59
N PRO A 18 20.25 2.78 5.60
CA PRO A 18 19.15 2.28 4.79
C PRO A 18 17.94 3.09 5.26
N ILE A 19 17.35 3.88 4.36
CA ILE A 19 15.99 4.33 4.58
C ILE A 19 15.25 3.00 4.63
N ASN A 20 15.05 2.45 5.83
CA ASN A 20 13.95 1.55 6.09
C ASN A 20 12.77 2.39 5.64
N SER A 21 12.37 2.21 4.38
CA SER A 21 11.18 2.86 3.85
C SER A 21 10.08 2.30 4.73
N ALA A 22 9.70 3.09 5.74
CA ALA A 22 8.62 2.72 6.62
C ALA A 22 7.44 2.42 5.69
N ARG A 23 6.81 1.26 5.91
CA ARG A 23 5.62 0.83 5.17
C ARG A 23 4.68 2.02 5.00
N ASP A 24 4.23 2.26 3.78
CA ASP A 24 3.20 3.26 3.54
C ASP A 24 1.87 2.76 4.11
N GLU A 25 1.55 3.24 5.32
CA GLU A 25 0.42 2.72 6.09
C GLU A 25 -0.91 2.99 5.38
N ALA A 26 -1.02 4.10 4.65
CA ALA A 26 -2.21 4.41 3.84
C ALA A 26 -2.42 3.37 2.74
N SER A 27 -1.38 3.06 1.95
CA SER A 27 -1.41 2.00 0.94
C SER A 27 -1.74 0.64 1.55
N TYR A 28 -1.12 0.31 2.69
CA TYR A 28 -1.36 -0.94 3.40
C TYR A 28 -2.81 -1.08 3.88
N GLN A 29 -3.38 -0.05 4.49
CA GLN A 29 -4.77 -0.08 4.97
C GLN A 29 -5.79 -0.11 3.82
N ALA A 30 -5.54 0.67 2.76
CA ALA A 30 -6.33 0.57 1.52
C ALA A 30 -6.26 -0.85 0.91
N GLY A 31 -5.07 -1.46 0.95
CA GLY A 31 -4.85 -2.86 0.59
C GLY A 31 -5.72 -3.79 1.42
N ARG A 32 -5.68 -3.67 2.76
CA ARG A 32 -6.44 -4.53 3.67
C ARG A 32 -7.94 -4.51 3.41
N GLU A 33 -8.54 -3.34 3.20
CA GLU A 33 -9.98 -3.23 2.93
C GLU A 33 -10.36 -3.76 1.54
N ASN A 34 -9.48 -3.55 0.54
CA ASN A 34 -9.64 -4.19 -0.76
C ASN A 34 -9.55 -5.72 -0.64
N GLY A 35 -8.60 -6.25 0.14
CA GLY A 35 -8.45 -7.67 0.41
C GLY A 35 -9.65 -8.27 1.14
N GLU A 36 -10.23 -7.54 2.10
CA GLU A 36 -11.49 -7.93 2.75
C GLU A 36 -12.62 -8.08 1.74
N THR A 37 -12.80 -7.06 0.90
CA THR A 37 -13.86 -7.03 -0.11
C THR A 37 -13.70 -8.18 -1.10
N GLN A 38 -12.51 -8.35 -1.68
CA GLN A 38 -12.26 -9.42 -2.65
C GLN A 38 -12.34 -10.81 -2.03
N GLY A 39 -11.82 -10.99 -0.80
CA GLY A 39 -11.88 -12.26 -0.09
C GLY A 39 -13.31 -12.71 0.20
N ARG A 40 -14.17 -11.80 0.68
CA ARG A 40 -15.59 -12.08 0.90
C ARG A 40 -16.32 -12.44 -0.40
N ILE A 41 -16.06 -11.69 -1.48
CA ILE A 41 -16.65 -11.98 -2.79
C ILE A 41 -16.21 -13.35 -3.28
N TYR A 42 -14.91 -13.66 -3.24
CA TYR A 42 -14.39 -14.95 -3.69
C TYR A 42 -15.02 -16.11 -2.91
N ALA A 43 -15.04 -16.04 -1.57
CA ALA A 43 -15.65 -17.05 -0.72
C ALA A 43 -17.17 -17.20 -0.94
N SER A 44 -17.86 -16.15 -1.37
CA SER A 44 -19.29 -16.23 -1.71
C SER A 44 -19.58 -16.89 -3.05
N LEU A 45 -18.60 -16.88 -3.97
CA LEU A 45 -18.75 -17.36 -5.34
C LEU A 45 -18.19 -18.78 -5.55
N THR A 46 -17.27 -19.23 -4.70
CA THR A 46 -16.60 -20.52 -4.86
C THR A 46 -16.15 -21.11 -3.53
N SER A 47 -16.10 -22.44 -3.47
CA SER A 47 -15.45 -23.20 -2.39
C SER A 47 -14.02 -23.61 -2.74
N ALA A 48 -13.53 -23.26 -3.94
CA ALA A 48 -12.18 -23.58 -4.37
C ALA A 48 -11.14 -22.80 -3.55
N SER A 49 -10.00 -23.44 -3.28
CA SER A 49 -8.85 -22.78 -2.68
C SER A 49 -8.23 -21.77 -3.64
N ALA A 50 -7.77 -20.63 -3.13
CA ALA A 50 -6.92 -19.71 -3.88
C ALA A 50 -5.47 -19.84 -3.40
N SER A 51 -4.54 -20.07 -4.32
CA SER A 51 -3.11 -20.06 -3.99
C SER A 51 -2.63 -18.66 -3.61
N ASP A 52 -1.54 -18.58 -2.84
CA ASP A 52 -0.96 -17.30 -2.44
C ASP A 52 -0.57 -16.43 -3.64
N GLN A 53 -0.06 -17.07 -4.68
CA GLN A 53 0.33 -16.40 -5.91
C GLN A 53 -0.88 -15.78 -6.61
N GLU A 54 -2.00 -16.51 -6.69
CA GLU A 54 -3.24 -15.99 -7.27
C GLU A 54 -3.80 -14.81 -6.46
N ILE A 55 -3.78 -14.91 -5.13
CA ILE A 55 -4.23 -13.82 -4.27
C ILE A 55 -3.35 -12.57 -4.48
N ARG A 56 -2.03 -12.73 -4.44
CA ARG A 56 -1.10 -11.61 -4.68
C ARG A 56 -1.27 -11.01 -6.06
N ALA A 57 -1.46 -11.83 -7.10
CA ALA A 57 -1.70 -11.36 -8.45
C ALA A 57 -2.99 -10.52 -8.54
N ARG A 58 -4.10 -10.98 -7.94
CA ARG A 58 -5.36 -10.22 -7.87
C ARG A 58 -5.23 -8.90 -7.14
N CYS A 59 -4.51 -8.91 -6.01
CA CYS A 59 -4.20 -7.69 -5.25
C CYS A 59 -3.36 -6.71 -6.07
N LYS A 60 -2.35 -7.21 -6.80
CA LYS A 60 -1.49 -6.39 -7.65
C LYS A 60 -2.26 -5.78 -8.81
N THR A 61 -3.07 -6.58 -9.52
CA THR A 61 -3.96 -6.07 -10.57
C THR A 61 -4.88 -4.98 -10.03
N ALA A 62 -5.45 -5.16 -8.83
CA ALA A 62 -6.28 -4.13 -8.22
C ALA A 62 -5.52 -2.81 -7.98
N ALA A 63 -4.29 -2.89 -7.48
CA ALA A 63 -3.44 -1.70 -7.33
C ALA A 63 -3.19 -1.02 -8.70
N GLU A 64 -2.76 -1.80 -9.70
CA GLU A 64 -2.36 -1.31 -11.03
C GLU A 64 -3.50 -0.69 -11.85
N ILE A 65 -4.74 -1.17 -11.71
CA ILE A 65 -5.90 -0.59 -12.40
C ILE A 65 -6.43 0.69 -11.71
N THR A 66 -5.86 1.09 -10.57
CA THR A 66 -6.26 2.31 -9.87
C THR A 66 -5.78 3.52 -10.67
N THR A 67 -6.70 4.39 -11.12
CA THR A 67 -6.36 5.54 -11.97
C THR A 67 -6.38 6.88 -11.26
N VAL A 68 -7.13 7.01 -10.17
CA VAL A 68 -7.31 8.28 -9.44
C VAL A 68 -6.75 8.16 -8.02
N GLY A 69 -7.08 7.07 -7.33
CA GLY A 69 -6.60 6.74 -6.00
C GLY A 69 -7.52 5.71 -5.33
N ARG A 70 -7.27 5.44 -4.06
CA ARG A 70 -8.06 4.49 -3.27
C ARG A 70 -8.59 5.14 -2.00
N TYR A 71 -9.84 4.82 -1.67
CA TYR A 71 -10.41 5.10 -0.38
C TYR A 71 -10.21 3.92 0.57
N TRP A 72 -10.09 4.23 1.85
CA TRP A 72 -10.29 3.31 2.95
C TRP A 72 -11.01 4.05 4.08
N THR A 73 -11.45 3.34 5.12
CA THR A 73 -12.19 3.93 6.25
C THR A 73 -11.46 5.12 6.90
N GLY A 74 -10.13 5.09 6.87
CA GLY A 74 -9.28 6.13 7.46
C GLY A 74 -8.88 7.26 6.51
N GLY A 75 -9.30 7.24 5.24
CA GLY A 75 -8.98 8.33 4.31
C GLY A 75 -8.92 7.95 2.83
N TYR A 76 -8.16 8.75 2.09
CA TYR A 76 -7.97 8.62 0.66
C TYR A 76 -6.49 8.79 0.30
N ILE A 77 -6.00 7.95 -0.62
CA ILE A 77 -4.62 7.98 -1.13
C ILE A 77 -4.69 8.19 -2.64
N PRO A 78 -4.13 9.28 -3.18
CA PRO A 78 -4.07 9.48 -4.62
C PRO A 78 -3.16 8.43 -5.26
N VAL A 79 -3.42 8.11 -6.53
CA VAL A 79 -2.66 7.08 -7.26
C VAL A 79 -1.15 7.34 -7.29
N ALA A 80 -0.73 8.61 -7.31
CA ALA A 80 0.68 9.00 -7.33
C ALA A 80 1.43 8.60 -6.05
N ASP A 81 0.73 8.49 -4.91
CA ASP A 81 1.30 8.15 -3.62
C ASP A 81 1.13 6.66 -3.27
N LEU A 82 0.28 5.94 -4.02
CA LEU A 82 -0.01 4.52 -3.78
C LEU A 82 1.24 3.66 -3.97
N LYS A 83 1.72 3.06 -2.88
CA LYS A 83 2.80 2.06 -2.89
C LYS A 83 2.21 0.69 -3.15
N VAL A 84 2.41 0.20 -4.38
CA VAL A 84 1.84 -1.08 -4.85
C VAL A 84 2.21 -2.24 -3.94
N ASP A 85 3.47 -2.35 -3.51
CA ASP A 85 3.91 -3.48 -2.69
C ASP A 85 3.23 -3.48 -1.30
N ASP A 86 3.15 -2.32 -0.65
CA ASP A 86 2.47 -2.19 0.66
C ASP A 86 0.96 -2.45 0.54
N PHE A 87 0.33 -1.98 -0.54
CA PHE A 87 -1.07 -2.30 -0.85
C PHE A 87 -1.28 -3.80 -1.07
N VAL A 88 -0.40 -4.45 -1.84
CA VAL A 88 -0.48 -5.88 -2.11
C VAL A 88 -0.32 -6.69 -0.82
N ASP A 89 0.60 -6.30 0.06
CA ASP A 89 0.80 -6.97 1.34
C ASP A 89 -0.41 -6.85 2.26
N GLY A 90 -1.01 -5.65 2.38
CA GLY A 90 -2.25 -5.47 3.14
C GLY A 90 -3.41 -6.28 2.55
N CYS A 91 -3.57 -6.24 1.23
CA CYS A 91 -4.61 -7.00 0.53
C CYS A 91 -4.44 -8.50 0.69
N PHE A 92 -3.23 -9.02 0.52
CA PHE A 92 -2.92 -10.44 0.66
C PHE A 92 -3.21 -10.94 2.07
N GLN A 93 -2.78 -10.21 3.11
CA GLN A 93 -3.01 -10.61 4.50
C GLN A 93 -4.49 -10.80 4.81
N THR A 94 -5.35 -9.86 4.40
CA THR A 94 -6.78 -9.97 4.67
C THR A 94 -7.47 -10.99 3.77
N TYR A 95 -7.16 -11.00 2.46
CA TYR A 95 -7.77 -11.93 1.51
C TYR A 95 -7.47 -13.38 1.92
N ARG A 96 -6.20 -13.73 2.19
CA ARG A 96 -5.80 -15.10 2.53
C ARG A 96 -6.58 -15.68 3.73
N VAL A 97 -6.95 -14.85 4.70
CA VAL A 97 -7.74 -15.29 5.87
C VAL A 97 -9.17 -15.68 5.46
N LEU A 98 -9.72 -15.03 4.44
CA LEU A 98 -11.10 -15.18 3.99
C LEU A 98 -11.27 -16.20 2.88
N ALA A 99 -10.24 -16.42 2.05
CA ALA A 99 -10.30 -17.41 0.98
C ALA A 99 -10.47 -18.83 1.53
N PRO A 100 -11.28 -19.69 0.88
CA PRO A 100 -11.33 -21.12 1.20
C PRO A 100 -9.94 -21.76 1.13
N LYS A 101 -9.72 -22.80 1.94
CA LYS A 101 -8.45 -23.52 2.06
C LYS A 101 -8.50 -24.90 1.44
#